data_AF-A0A257R2Q5-F1
#
_entry.id   AF-A0A257R2Q5-F1
#
_cell.length_a   1.000
_cell.length_b   1.000
_cell.length_c   1.000
_cell.angle_alpha   90.00
_cell.angle_beta   90.00
_cell.angle_gamma   90.00
#
_symmetry.space_group_name_H-M   'P 1'
#
loop_
_entity.id
_entity.type
_entity.pdbx_description
1 polymer ?
#
loop_
_entity_poly.entity_id
_entity_poly.type
_entity_poly.pdbx_seq_one_letter_code
_entity_poly.pdbx_strand_id
1 'polypeptide(L)'
;AHGAPVLSSAIDIANARITFENHCVATLTASRVSFKKERKTRIFQKNSYISLDYQDKQLAVFKKGTGVLFPGIPDILQHNSSYTTDDALQTQINAFITSIIEDTPPLVSGEDGLNALQTASTITNLIQHDLALRHALT
;
A
#
# COMPACT_ATOMS: atom_id res chain seq x y z
N ALA A 1 4.98 10.48 11.37
CA ALA A 1 4.24 9.21 11.48
C ALA A 1 3.69 9.13 12.89
N HIS A 2 2.57 8.46 13.10
CA HIS A 2 1.93 8.32 14.41
C HIS A 2 1.56 6.86 14.65
N GLY A 3 1.50 6.46 15.92
CA GLY A 3 1.01 5.15 16.29
C GLY A 3 0.43 5.13 17.69
N ALA A 4 -0.19 4.01 18.04
CA ALA A 4 -0.82 3.82 19.33
C ALA A 4 -0.61 2.37 19.83
N PRO A 5 -0.12 2.20 21.07
CA PRO A 5 -0.22 0.95 21.83
C PRO A 5 -1.63 0.84 22.43
N VAL A 6 -2.37 -0.22 22.12
CA VAL A 6 -3.78 -0.38 22.54
C VAL A 6 -3.95 -1.57 23.49
N LEU A 7 -3.37 -2.72 23.15
CA LEU A 7 -3.48 -3.96 23.91
C LEU A 7 -2.26 -4.23 24.78
N SER A 8 -1.10 -3.70 24.40
CA SER A 8 0.18 -3.90 25.08
C SER A 8 1.08 -2.68 24.89
N SER A 9 2.32 -2.73 25.34
CA SER A 9 3.32 -1.69 25.07
C SER A 9 3.80 -1.65 23.61
N ALA A 10 3.49 -2.66 22.80
CA ALA A 10 3.82 -2.68 21.39
C ALA A 10 2.88 -1.78 20.57
N ILE A 11 3.39 -1.25 19.45
CA ILE A 11 2.59 -0.46 18.50
C ILE A 11 1.51 -1.36 17.88
N ASP A 12 0.24 -1.09 18.15
CA ASP A 12 -0.90 -1.84 17.61
C ASP A 12 -1.50 -1.19 16.36
N ILE A 13 -1.42 0.14 16.28
CA ILE A 13 -1.89 0.95 15.16
C ILE A 13 -0.76 1.87 14.71
N ALA A 14 -0.52 1.96 13.40
CA ALA A 14 0.44 2.86 12.80
C ALA A 14 -0.18 3.58 11.60
N ASN A 15 0.07 4.89 11.51
CA ASN A 15 -0.25 5.72 10.35
C ASN A 15 0.99 6.50 9.92
N ALA A 16 1.35 6.41 8.64
CA ALA A 16 2.48 7.10 8.06
C ALA A 16 2.06 7.81 6.77
N ARG A 17 2.55 9.04 6.59
CA ARG A 17 2.42 9.80 5.35
C ARG A 17 3.81 10.00 4.76
N ILE A 18 4.09 9.36 3.64
CA ILE A 18 5.36 9.41 2.93
C ILE A 18 5.19 10.36 1.76
N THR A 19 6.12 11.29 1.59
CA THR A 19 6.20 12.16 0.41
C THR A 19 7.47 11.78 -0.35
N PHE A 20 7.32 11.34 -1.59
CA PHE A 20 8.42 10.94 -2.45
C PHE A 20 8.99 12.18 -3.17
N GLU A 21 10.21 12.06 -3.70
CA GLU A 21 10.89 13.15 -4.44
C GLU A 21 10.06 13.64 -5.64
N ASN A 22 9.33 12.74 -6.31
CA ASN A 22 8.42 13.07 -7.41
C ASN A 22 7.08 13.69 -6.95
N HIS A 23 6.97 14.11 -5.70
CA HIS A 23 5.76 14.65 -5.06
C HIS A 23 4.59 13.68 -4.92
N CYS A 24 4.76 12.38 -5.26
CA CYS A 24 3.79 11.37 -4.90
C CYS A 24 3.65 11.30 -3.38
N VAL A 25 2.43 11.11 -2.89
CA VAL A 25 2.15 10.98 -1.47
C VAL A 25 1.49 9.63 -1.23
N ALA A 26 2.08 8.82 -0.35
CA ALA A 26 1.48 7.59 0.14
C ALA A 26 1.08 7.76 1.60
N THR A 27 -0.21 7.54 1.88
CA THR A 27 -0.71 7.41 3.25
C THR A 27 -0.94 5.94 3.54
N LEU A 28 -0.23 5.41 4.52
CA LEU A 28 -0.27 4.00 4.93
C LEU A 28 -0.87 3.90 6.32
N THR A 29 -1.79 2.96 6.50
CA THR A 29 -2.36 2.61 7.80
C THR A 29 -2.23 1.11 8.00
N ALA A 30 -1.66 0.70 9.12
CA ALA A 30 -1.59 -0.68 9.56
C ALA A 30 -2.18 -0.79 10.97
N SER A 31 -2.99 -1.82 11.22
CA SER A 31 -3.60 -2.05 12.52
C SER A 31 -3.83 -3.54 12.72
N ARG A 32 -3.26 -4.09 13.80
CA ARG A 32 -3.49 -5.48 14.23
C ARG A 32 -4.74 -5.64 15.12
N VAL A 33 -5.33 -4.52 15.53
CA VAL A 33 -6.50 -4.46 16.43
C VAL A 33 -7.80 -4.08 15.71
N SER A 34 -7.78 -4.07 14.37
CA SER A 34 -8.97 -3.79 13.56
C SER A 34 -9.95 -4.97 13.59
N PHE A 35 -11.22 -4.69 13.89
CA PHE A 35 -12.30 -5.69 13.81
C PHE A 35 -12.57 -6.16 12.37
N LYS A 36 -12.48 -5.24 11.41
CA LYS A 36 -12.64 -5.54 9.98
C LYS A 36 -11.29 -5.91 9.38
N LYS A 37 -11.20 -7.10 8.77
CA LYS A 37 -10.08 -7.48 7.90
C LYS A 37 -10.17 -6.67 6.61
N GLU A 38 -9.18 -5.82 6.36
CA GLU A 38 -9.12 -5.00 5.15
C GLU A 38 -7.69 -4.94 4.62
N ARG A 39 -7.55 -5.21 3.33
CA ARG A 39 -6.30 -5.09 2.59
C ARG A 39 -6.62 -4.37 1.29
N LYS A 40 -6.50 -3.04 1.30
CA LYS A 40 -6.89 -2.19 0.17
C LYS A 40 -5.82 -1.18 -0.16
N THR A 41 -5.62 -0.96 -1.45
CA THR A 41 -4.83 0.17 -1.97
C THR A 41 -5.70 1.01 -2.89
N ARG A 42 -5.63 2.32 -2.70
CA ARG A 42 -6.32 3.30 -3.53
C ARG A 42 -5.28 4.21 -4.15
N ILE A 43 -5.30 4.32 -5.48
CA ILE A 43 -4.37 5.14 -6.24
C ILE A 43 -5.17 6.23 -6.94
N PHE A 44 -4.79 7.48 -6.69
CA PHE A 44 -5.39 8.66 -7.31
C PHE A 44 -4.40 9.27 -8.28
N GLN A 45 -4.82 9.45 -9.53
CA GLN A 45 -4.04 10.08 -10.59
C GLN A 45 -4.89 11.17 -11.24
N LYS A 46 -4.27 12.04 -12.05
CA LYS A 46 -4.94 13.20 -12.68
C LYS A 46 -6.27 12.88 -13.35
N ASN A 47 -6.38 11.71 -14.00
CA ASN A 47 -7.55 11.31 -14.78
C ASN A 47 -8.07 9.90 -14.41
N SER A 48 -7.62 9.34 -13.29
CA SER A 48 -8.01 7.98 -12.90
C SER A 48 -7.99 7.75 -11.40
N TYR A 49 -8.88 6.88 -10.97
CA TYR A 49 -8.93 6.31 -9.63
C TYR A 49 -8.88 4.79 -9.75
N ILE A 50 -7.98 4.17 -9.00
CA ILE A 50 -7.78 2.72 -9.02
C ILE A 50 -7.96 2.21 -7.59
N SER A 51 -8.87 1.26 -7.41
CA SER A 51 -9.09 0.57 -6.15
C SER A 51 -8.71 -0.90 -6.29
N LEU A 52 -7.78 -1.33 -5.45
CA LEU A 52 -7.35 -2.72 -5.30
C LEU A 52 -7.88 -3.25 -3.98
N ASP A 53 -8.70 -4.30 -4.03
CA ASP A 53 -9.09 -5.10 -2.87
C ASP A 53 -8.35 -6.44 -2.93
N TYR A 54 -7.31 -6.59 -2.11
CA TYR A 54 -6.49 -7.81 -2.08
C TYR A 54 -7.18 -8.96 -1.34
N GLN A 55 -8.16 -8.64 -0.48
CA GLN A 55 -8.93 -9.66 0.24
C GLN A 55 -9.91 -10.34 -0.71
N ASP A 56 -10.66 -9.55 -1.48
CA ASP A 56 -11.66 -10.04 -2.43
C ASP A 56 -11.13 -10.20 -3.86
N LYS A 57 -9.85 -9.91 -4.07
CA LYS A 57 -9.12 -10.00 -5.36
C LYS A 57 -9.81 -9.21 -6.47
N GLN A 58 -10.28 -8.01 -6.14
CA GLN A 58 -10.99 -7.12 -7.05
C GLN A 58 -10.12 -5.92 -7.44
N LEU A 59 -10.12 -5.61 -8.72
CA LEU A 59 -9.60 -4.38 -9.28
C LEU A 59 -10.76 -3.57 -9.85
N ALA A 60 -10.90 -2.33 -9.40
CA ALA A 60 -11.82 -1.37 -10.00
C ALA A 60 -11.01 -0.16 -10.50
N VAL A 61 -11.10 0.10 -11.80
CA VAL A 61 -10.45 1.23 -12.47
C VAL A 61 -11.53 2.17 -12.96
N PHE A 62 -11.45 3.42 -12.53
CA PHE A 62 -12.33 4.50 -12.94
C PHE A 62 -11.48 5.51 -13.70
N LYS A 63 -11.84 5.80 -14.95
CA LYS A 63 -11.14 6.77 -15.80
C LYS A 63 -12.08 7.88 -16.22
N LYS A 64 -11.58 9.10 -16.27
CA LYS A 64 -12.29 10.21 -16.91
C LYS A 64 -12.48 9.89 -18.39
N GLY A 65 -13.72 9.82 -18.85
CA GLY A 65 -14.05 9.67 -20.26
C GLY A 65 -13.97 10.99 -21.01
N THR A 66 -14.29 10.94 -22.30
CA THR A 66 -14.32 12.11 -23.20
C THR A 66 -15.72 12.70 -23.35
N GLY A 67 -16.74 12.05 -22.78
CA GLY A 67 -18.12 12.48 -22.79
C GLY A 67 -18.45 13.44 -21.63
N VAL A 68 -19.72 13.82 -21.57
CA VAL A 68 -20.26 14.72 -20.56
C VAL A 68 -21.48 14.03 -19.93
N LEU A 69 -21.42 13.81 -18.62
CA LEU A 69 -22.56 13.28 -17.86
C LEU A 69 -23.55 14.41 -17.52
N PHE A 70 -23.00 15.54 -17.10
CA PHE A 70 -23.70 16.81 -16.85
C PHE A 70 -22.78 17.98 -17.23
N PRO A 71 -23.28 19.20 -17.48
CA PRO A 71 -22.42 20.36 -17.76
C PRO A 71 -21.32 20.53 -16.69
N GLY A 72 -20.05 20.41 -17.10
CA GLY A 72 -18.87 20.47 -16.22
C GLY A 72 -18.46 19.16 -15.55
N ILE A 73 -19.25 18.08 -15.66
CA ILE A 73 -18.96 16.75 -15.12
C ILE A 73 -18.68 15.78 -16.29
N PRO A 74 -17.43 15.33 -16.46
CA PRO A 74 -17.11 14.33 -17.47
C PRO A 74 -17.77 12.99 -17.12
N ASP A 75 -18.04 12.16 -18.13
CA ASP A 75 -18.41 10.77 -17.88
C ASP A 75 -17.24 9.99 -17.24
N ILE A 76 -17.57 8.91 -16.55
CA ILE A 76 -16.58 8.04 -15.91
C ILE A 76 -16.69 6.66 -16.51
N LEU A 77 -15.62 6.23 -17.18
CA LEU A 77 -15.47 4.87 -17.68
C LEU A 77 -15.05 3.98 -16.51
N GLN A 78 -15.84 2.96 -16.23
CA GLN A 78 -15.54 1.99 -15.18
C GLN A 78 -15.15 0.65 -15.79
N HIS A 79 -14.07 0.08 -15.29
CA HIS A 79 -13.63 -1.27 -15.60
C HIS A 79 -13.37 -2.03 -14.30
N ASN A 80 -14.12 -3.11 -14.10
CA ASN A 80 -13.94 -4.00 -12.95
C ASN A 80 -13.36 -5.32 -13.43
N SER A 81 -12.44 -5.87 -12.67
CA SER A 81 -11.87 -7.21 -12.90
C SER A 81 -11.76 -7.94 -11.58
N SER A 82 -12.15 -9.21 -11.59
CA SER A 82 -11.93 -10.13 -10.50
C SER A 82 -10.85 -11.12 -10.90
N TYR A 83 -10.02 -11.51 -9.94
CA TYR A 83 -8.94 -12.48 -10.18
C TYR A 83 -9.15 -13.71 -9.32
N THR A 84 -9.13 -14.89 -9.94
CA THR A 84 -8.93 -16.15 -9.24
C THR A 84 -7.44 -16.36 -9.08
N THR A 85 -6.89 -16.11 -7.89
CA THR A 85 -5.45 -16.32 -7.68
C THR A 85 -5.15 -17.81 -7.62
N ASP A 86 -4.17 -18.23 -8.41
CA ASP A 86 -3.28 -19.35 -8.09
C ASP A 86 -2.57 -19.13 -6.74
N ASP A 87 -1.76 -20.10 -6.33
CA ASP A 87 -0.88 -19.96 -5.18
C ASP A 87 0.18 -18.88 -5.44
N ALA A 88 -0.02 -17.69 -4.87
CA ALA A 88 0.88 -16.54 -5.02
C ALA A 88 2.31 -16.81 -4.54
N LEU A 89 2.48 -17.69 -3.53
CA LEU A 89 3.80 -18.09 -3.06
C LEU A 89 4.46 -18.98 -4.12
N GLN A 90 3.72 -19.93 -4.69
CA GLN A 90 4.21 -20.74 -5.80
C GLN A 90 4.59 -19.87 -7.01
N THR A 91 3.76 -18.89 -7.38
CA THR A 91 4.05 -17.94 -8.47
C THR A 91 5.34 -17.17 -8.20
N GLN A 92 5.54 -16.68 -6.98
CA GLN A 92 6.76 -15.98 -6.59
C GLN A 92 8.01 -16.87 -6.66
N ILE A 93 7.92 -18.11 -6.14
CA ILE A 93 9.03 -19.07 -6.18
C ILE A 93 9.39 -19.40 -7.62
N ASN A 94 8.40 -19.66 -8.47
CA ASN A 94 8.63 -19.93 -9.89
C ASN A 94 9.31 -18.74 -10.57
N ALA A 95 8.85 -17.51 -10.34
CA ALA A 95 9.46 -16.31 -10.89
C ALA A 95 10.93 -16.15 -10.44
N PHE A 96 11.23 -16.46 -9.18
CA PHE A 96 12.60 -16.44 -8.67
C PHE A 96 13.49 -17.51 -9.34
N ILE A 97 13.00 -18.75 -9.45
CA ILE A 97 13.73 -19.83 -10.13
C ILE A 97 13.97 -19.47 -11.61
N THR A 98 12.96 -18.94 -12.31
CA THR A 98 13.11 -18.48 -13.70
C THR A 98 14.19 -17.42 -13.81
N SER A 99 14.25 -16.44 -12.91
CA SER A 99 15.29 -15.39 -12.94
C SER A 99 16.71 -15.97 -12.82
N ILE A 100 16.89 -17.05 -12.06
CA ILE A 100 18.17 -17.76 -11.95
C ILE A 100 18.50 -18.51 -13.24
N ILE A 101 17.53 -19.25 -13.79
CA ILE A 101 17.73 -20.07 -15.00
C ILE A 101 18.02 -19.19 -16.22
N GLU A 102 17.31 -18.07 -16.34
CA GLU A 102 17.40 -17.16 -17.50
C GLU A 102 18.46 -16.08 -17.33
N ASP A 103 19.16 -16.03 -16.20
CA ASP A 103 20.12 -14.99 -15.84
C ASP A 103 19.55 -13.57 -16.01
N THR A 104 18.33 -13.37 -15.48
CA THR A 104 17.62 -12.08 -15.51
C THR A 104 17.46 -11.52 -14.10
N PRO A 105 17.34 -10.19 -13.93
CA PRO A 105 17.05 -9.62 -12.62
C PRO A 105 15.72 -10.14 -12.06
N PRO A 106 15.64 -10.51 -10.76
CA PRO A 106 14.39 -10.92 -10.15
C PRO A 106 13.39 -9.76 -10.12
N LEU A 107 12.09 -10.08 -10.08
CA LEU A 107 11.02 -9.07 -10.02
C LEU A 107 11.15 -8.12 -8.82
N VAL A 108 11.70 -8.60 -7.71
CA VAL A 108 12.02 -7.80 -6.52
C VAL A 108 13.47 -8.11 -6.15
N SER A 109 14.33 -7.10 -6.23
CA SER A 109 15.76 -7.21 -5.93
C SER A 109 16.06 -7.16 -4.42
N GLY A 110 17.31 -7.45 -4.04
CA GLY A 110 17.76 -7.26 -2.66
C GLY A 110 17.77 -5.79 -2.26
N GLU A 111 18.11 -4.92 -3.20
CA GLU A 111 18.10 -3.47 -3.05
C GLU A 111 16.69 -2.93 -2.80
N ASP A 112 15.68 -3.44 -3.53
CA ASP A 112 14.27 -3.10 -3.27
C ASP A 112 13.84 -3.49 -1.85
N GLY A 113 14.25 -4.70 -1.42
CA GLY A 113 14.01 -5.18 -0.06
C GLY A 113 14.68 -4.30 1.00
N LEU A 114 15.93 -3.90 0.78
CA LEU A 114 16.67 -3.00 1.67
C LEU A 114 16.00 -1.63 1.77
N ASN A 115 15.62 -1.03 0.65
CA ASN A 115 14.94 0.27 0.60
C ASN A 115 13.59 0.23 1.35
N ALA A 116 12.81 -0.84 1.16
CA ALA A 116 11.56 -1.05 1.87
C ALA A 116 11.78 -1.19 3.39
N LEU A 117 12.78 -1.96 3.79
CA LEU A 117 13.13 -2.16 5.21
C LEU A 117 13.61 -0.87 5.87
N GLN A 118 14.46 -0.09 5.20
CA GLN A 118 14.92 1.22 5.69
C GLN A 118 13.75 2.19 5.90
N THR A 119 12.80 2.22 4.95
CA THR A 119 11.58 3.01 5.07
C THR A 119 10.74 2.57 6.26
N ALA A 120 10.53 1.26 6.42
CA ALA A 120 9.78 0.71 7.55
C ALA A 120 10.45 1.05 8.90
N SER A 121 11.77 0.88 9.00
CA SER A 121 12.54 1.22 10.20
C SER A 121 12.43 2.70 10.54
N THR A 122 12.51 3.58 9.53
CA THR A 122 12.33 5.03 9.70
C THR A 122 10.95 5.35 10.28
N ILE A 123 9.89 4.75 9.73
CA ILE A 123 8.52 4.93 10.24
C ILE A 123 8.41 4.47 11.70
N THR A 124 8.95 3.29 12.02
CA THR A 124 8.93 2.75 13.38
C THR A 124 9.66 3.66 14.37
N ASN A 125 10.85 4.14 14.01
CA ASN A 125 11.62 5.05 14.86
C ASN A 125 10.89 6.37 15.11
N LEU A 126 10.26 6.94 14.07
CA LEU A 126 9.45 8.17 14.21
C LEU A 126 8.26 7.97 15.16
N ILE A 127 7.58 6.82 15.07
CA ILE A 127 6.46 6.50 15.96
C ILE A 127 6.94 6.31 17.40
N GLN A 128 8.04 5.57 17.61
CA GLN A 128 8.60 5.34 18.94
C GLN A 128 9.05 6.65 19.60
N HIS A 129 9.67 7.55 18.83
CA HIS A 129 10.07 8.86 19.32
C HIS A 129 8.86 9.71 19.74
N ASP A 130 7.80 9.77 18.93
CA ASP A 130 6.54 10.46 19.26
C ASP A 130 5.89 9.89 20.53
N LEU A 131 5.85 8.57 20.68
CA LEU A 131 5.32 7.92 21.89
C LEU A 131 6.13 8.26 23.14
N ALA A 132 7.47 8.24 23.06
CA ALA A 132 8.34 8.57 24.17
C ALA A 132 8.13 10.03 24.65
N LEU A 133 7.99 10.97 23.72
CA LEU A 133 7.70 12.37 24.04
C LEU A 133 6.35 12.54 24.75
N ARG A 134 5.31 11.81 24.32
CA ARG A 134 3.99 11.85 24.96
C ARG A 134 4.03 11.34 26.40
N HIS A 135 4.76 10.25 26.65
CA HIS A 135 4.92 9.71 28.00
C HIS A 135 5.72 10.62 28.93
N ALA A 136 6.67 11.42 28.41
CA ALA A 136 7.42 12.38 29.21
C ALA A 136 6.60 13.61 29.64
N LEU A 137 5.43 13.84 29.03
CA LEU A 137 4.53 14.97 29.28
C LEU A 137 3.33 14.62 30.17
N THR A 138 3.21 13.35 30.61
CA THR A 138 2.14 12.83 31.47
C THR A 138 2.70 12.36 32.79
#